data_AF-A0A9E0ZSD0-F1
#
_entry.id   AF-A0A9E0ZSD0-F1
#
_cell.length_a   1.000
_cell.length_b   1.000
_cell.length_c   1.000
_cell.angle_alpha   90.00
_cell.angle_beta   90.00
_cell.angle_gamma   90.00
#
_symmetry.space_group_name_H-M   'P 1'
#
loop_
_entity.id
_entity.type
_entity.pdbx_description
1 polymer ?
#
loop_
_entity_poly.entity_id
_entity_poly.type
_entity_poly.pdbx_seq_one_letter_code
_entity_poly.pdbx_strand_id
1 'polypeptide(L)'
;MELFALATSITADRTPTFTATVVIAGLGIVLVTLAVLIVVFKLFGNIVSKSQNKSKKKAVEAQQKEMQQVSTAPAAKAAPAAKPAQQGISGEVVAAISAAVYALEGEGAVIRSITPKKQSPIGVRNPWAQAAVIENTRPF
;
A
#
# COMPACT_ATOMS: atom_id res chain seq x y z
N MET A 1 -52.66 -28.85 -16.52
CA MET A 1 -52.92 -27.49 -17.03
C MET A 1 -53.34 -26.53 -15.92
N GLU A 2 -53.83 -27.03 -14.78
CA GLU A 2 -54.24 -26.22 -13.61
C GLU A 2 -53.09 -25.48 -12.86
N LEU A 3 -51.86 -26.01 -12.85
CA LEU A 3 -50.74 -25.35 -12.17
C LEU A 3 -50.24 -24.07 -12.87
N PHE A 4 -50.39 -24.00 -14.20
CA PHE A 4 -50.06 -22.80 -14.97
C PHE A 4 -51.15 -21.72 -14.83
N ALA A 5 -52.41 -22.12 -14.65
CA ALA A 5 -53.53 -21.22 -14.38
C ALA A 5 -53.41 -20.54 -13.00
N LEU A 6 -52.97 -21.29 -11.98
CA LEU A 6 -52.71 -20.74 -10.64
C LEU A 6 -51.53 -19.75 -10.66
N ALA A 7 -50.48 -20.02 -11.43
CA ALA A 7 -49.33 -19.11 -11.58
C ALA A 7 -49.67 -17.82 -12.35
N THR A 8 -50.64 -17.86 -13.27
CA THR A 8 -51.11 -16.67 -14.01
C THR A 8 -52.10 -15.79 -13.23
N SER A 9 -52.56 -16.25 -12.06
CA SER A 9 -53.44 -15.46 -11.16
C SER A 9 -52.70 -14.52 -10.20
N ILE A 10 -51.36 -14.56 -10.16
CA ILE A 10 -50.56 -13.61 -9.37
C ILE A 10 -50.52 -12.28 -10.11
N THR A 11 -51.47 -11.41 -9.79
CA THR A 11 -51.40 -10.00 -10.19
C THR A 11 -50.23 -9.38 -9.44
N ALA A 12 -49.16 -9.07 -10.17
CA ALA A 12 -48.02 -8.35 -9.61
C ALA A 12 -48.50 -6.98 -9.12
N ASP A 13 -48.49 -6.79 -7.80
CA ASP A 13 -48.80 -5.49 -7.21
C ASP A 13 -47.65 -4.52 -7.54
N ARG A 14 -47.88 -3.69 -8.57
CA ARG A 14 -46.93 -2.66 -9.03
C ARG A 14 -47.12 -1.34 -8.30
N THR A 15 -47.81 -1.34 -7.17
CA THR A 15 -48.00 -0.13 -6.38
C THR A 15 -46.63 0.45 -5.99
N PRO A 16 -46.40 1.76 -6.17
CA PRO A 16 -45.12 2.38 -5.87
C PRO A 16 -44.70 2.20 -4.39
N THR A 17 -45.66 2.08 -3.47
CA THR A 17 -45.40 1.82 -2.04
C THR A 17 -44.85 0.42 -1.79
N PHE A 18 -45.36 -0.60 -2.49
CA PHE A 18 -44.84 -1.97 -2.41
C PHE A 18 -43.40 -2.03 -2.93
N THR A 19 -43.16 -1.43 -4.10
CA THR A 19 -41.81 -1.35 -4.69
C THR A 19 -40.84 -0.59 -3.77
N ALA A 20 -41.24 0.57 -3.25
CA ALA A 20 -40.42 1.34 -2.33
C ALA A 20 -40.09 0.57 -1.05
N THR A 21 -41.08 -0.14 -0.47
CA THR A 21 -40.87 -0.93 0.75
C THR A 21 -39.88 -2.07 0.52
N VAL A 22 -39.99 -2.79 -0.60
CA VAL A 22 -39.05 -3.87 -0.95
C VAL A 22 -37.64 -3.33 -1.17
N VAL A 23 -37.50 -2.17 -1.84
CA VAL A 23 -36.20 -1.54 -2.06
C VAL A 23 -35.58 -1.08 -0.73
N ILE A 24 -36.36 -0.44 0.14
CA ILE A 24 -35.89 0.02 1.45
C ILE A 24 -35.51 -1.17 2.34
N ALA A 25 -36.34 -2.22 2.35
CA ALA A 25 -36.06 -3.45 3.10
C ALA A 25 -34.81 -4.16 2.55
N GLY A 26 -34.65 -4.26 1.23
CA GLY A 26 -33.46 -4.83 0.59
C GLY A 26 -32.19 -4.05 0.94
N LEU A 27 -32.23 -2.71 0.85
CA LEU A 27 -31.12 -1.85 1.24
C LEU A 27 -30.77 -2.02 2.73
N GLY A 28 -31.79 -2.08 3.58
CA GLY A 28 -31.62 -2.34 5.02
C GLY A 28 -30.97 -3.69 5.30
N ILE A 29 -31.45 -4.77 4.69
CA ILE A 29 -30.91 -6.13 4.88
C ILE A 29 -29.45 -6.23 4.40
N VAL A 30 -29.10 -5.59 3.28
CA VAL A 30 -27.71 -5.54 2.78
C VAL A 30 -26.80 -4.81 3.77
N LEU A 31 -27.22 -3.66 4.29
CA LEU A 31 -26.45 -2.91 5.29
C LEU A 31 -26.28 -3.68 6.60
N VAL A 32 -27.35 -4.31 7.09
CA VAL A 32 -27.31 -5.15 8.30
C VAL A 32 -26.37 -6.32 8.12
N THR A 33 -26.45 -7.02 6.99
CA THR A 33 -25.57 -8.18 6.71
C THR A 33 -24.11 -7.75 6.67
N LEU A 34 -23.77 -6.64 5.98
CA LEU A 34 -22.42 -6.08 6.00
C LEU A 34 -21.95 -5.76 7.42
N ALA A 35 -22.79 -5.09 8.22
CA ALA A 35 -22.45 -4.73 9.59
C ALA A 35 -22.19 -5.97 10.45
N VAL A 36 -23.01 -7.02 10.33
CA VAL A 36 -22.81 -8.30 11.03
C VAL A 36 -21.47 -8.93 10.66
N LEU A 37 -21.12 -8.99 9.37
CA LEU A 37 -19.83 -9.51 8.92
C LEU A 37 -18.66 -8.69 9.50
N ILE A 38 -18.75 -7.35 9.45
CA ILE A 38 -17.72 -6.46 10.00
C ILE A 38 -17.55 -6.68 11.51
N VAL A 39 -18.64 -6.86 12.27
CA VAL A 39 -18.58 -7.13 13.71
C VAL A 39 -17.84 -8.43 13.99
N VAL A 40 -18.17 -9.51 13.27
CA VAL A 40 -17.50 -10.81 13.42
C VAL A 40 -16.00 -10.69 13.08
N PHE A 41 -15.66 -10.02 11.98
CA PHE A 41 -14.26 -9.74 11.64
C PHE A 41 -13.55 -8.86 12.66
N LYS A 42 -14.23 -7.89 13.28
CA LYS A 42 -13.64 -7.11 14.39
C LYS A 42 -13.43 -7.94 15.64
N LEU A 43 -14.29 -8.90 15.96
CA LEU A 43 -14.07 -9.80 17.09
C LEU A 43 -12.84 -10.67 16.87
N PHE A 44 -12.74 -11.34 15.71
CA PHE A 44 -11.54 -12.12 15.36
C PHE A 44 -10.29 -11.23 15.23
N GLY A 45 -10.42 -10.07 14.60
CA GLY A 45 -9.35 -9.08 14.45
C GLY A 45 -8.86 -8.56 15.79
N ASN A 46 -9.74 -8.31 16.77
CA ASN A 46 -9.36 -7.87 18.10
C ASN A 46 -8.67 -8.99 18.91
N ILE A 47 -9.12 -10.23 18.77
CA ILE A 47 -8.47 -11.40 19.41
C ILE A 47 -7.07 -11.63 18.83
N VAL A 48 -6.92 -11.59 17.51
CA VAL A 48 -5.61 -11.73 16.83
C VAL A 48 -4.70 -10.53 17.10
N SER A 49 -5.25 -9.31 17.18
CA SER A 49 -4.49 -8.10 17.51
C SER A 49 -3.98 -8.10 18.96
N LYS A 50 -4.74 -8.68 19.91
CA LYS A 50 -4.26 -8.90 21.29
C LYS A 50 -3.09 -9.89 21.34
N SER A 51 -3.03 -10.86 20.42
CA SER A 51 -1.88 -11.78 20.29
C SER A 51 -0.64 -11.07 19.74
N GLN A 52 -0.79 -10.20 18.73
CA GLN A 52 0.34 -9.44 18.19
C GLN A 52 0.94 -8.39 19.15
N ASN A 53 0.14 -7.80 20.05
CA ASN A 53 0.65 -6.81 21.01
C ASN A 53 1.53 -7.42 22.12
N LYS A 54 1.46 -8.73 22.38
CA LYS A 54 2.45 -9.42 23.26
C LYS A 54 3.78 -9.66 22.54
N SER A 55 3.75 -9.91 21.23
CA SER A 55 4.96 -10.19 20.43
C SER A 55 5.76 -8.93 20.09
N LYS A 56 5.10 -7.77 19.94
CA LYS A 56 5.80 -6.49 19.69
C LYS A 56 6.58 -5.96 20.90
N LYS A 57 6.16 -6.24 22.15
CA LYS A 57 6.95 -5.85 23.34
C LYS A 57 8.22 -6.68 23.51
N LYS A 58 8.23 -7.98 23.13
CA LYS A 58 9.44 -8.81 23.19
C LYS A 58 10.44 -8.56 22.06
N ALA A 59 9.97 -8.15 20.88
CA ALA A 59 10.86 -7.88 19.74
C ALA A 59 11.64 -6.56 19.89
N VAL A 60 11.07 -5.55 20.55
CA VAL A 60 11.75 -4.27 20.79
C VAL A 60 12.83 -4.38 21.87
N GLU A 61 12.62 -5.22 22.89
CA GLU A 61 13.57 -5.38 24.01
C GLU A 61 14.78 -6.27 23.65
N ALA A 62 14.62 -7.21 22.70
CA ALA A 62 15.73 -8.04 22.20
C ALA A 62 16.67 -7.25 21.27
N GLN A 63 16.11 -6.37 20.43
CA GLN A 63 16.89 -5.56 19.48
C GLN A 63 17.71 -4.45 20.18
N GLN A 64 17.27 -4.01 21.36
CA GLN A 64 18.00 -3.01 22.15
C GLN A 64 19.19 -3.59 22.93
N LYS A 65 19.17 -4.90 23.25
CA LYS A 65 20.30 -5.59 23.90
C LYS A 65 21.44 -5.95 22.95
N GLU A 66 21.15 -6.29 21.69
CA GLU A 66 22.21 -6.55 20.70
C GLU A 66 22.96 -5.29 20.27
N MET A 67 22.30 -4.12 20.31
CA MET A 67 22.93 -2.87 19.89
C MET A 67 23.89 -2.26 20.92
N GLN A 68 23.82 -2.70 22.18
CA GLN A 68 24.64 -2.16 23.28
C GLN A 68 25.92 -2.97 23.56
N GLN A 69 26.03 -4.20 23.04
CA GLN A 69 27.24 -5.02 23.20
C GLN A 69 28.32 -4.74 22.14
N VAL A 70 27.97 -4.08 21.02
CA VAL A 70 28.93 -3.76 19.95
C VAL A 70 29.62 -2.40 20.17
N SER A 71 29.19 -1.62 21.17
CA SER A 71 29.67 -0.24 21.38
C SER A 71 30.91 -0.10 22.28
N THR A 72 31.62 -1.18 22.62
CA THR A 72 32.83 -1.09 23.46
C THR A 72 34.03 -1.83 22.88
N ALA A 73 35.03 -1.03 22.52
CA ALA A 73 36.48 -1.31 22.43
C ALA A 73 37.04 -1.61 21.00
N PRO A 74 38.33 -1.29 20.73
CA PRO A 74 38.71 -0.14 19.90
C PRO A 74 39.70 -0.50 18.76
N ALA A 75 40.21 0.53 18.05
CA ALA A 75 41.25 0.52 17.00
C ALA A 75 40.71 0.29 15.58
N ALA A 76 41.27 0.86 14.51
CA ALA A 76 42.55 1.52 14.32
C ALA A 76 42.43 2.60 13.23
N LYS A 77 43.37 3.54 13.26
CA LYS A 77 43.60 4.57 12.24
C LYS A 77 43.88 3.89 10.89
N ALA A 78 43.01 4.10 9.90
CA ALA A 78 43.26 3.72 8.51
C ALA A 78 43.01 4.94 7.60
N ALA A 79 43.88 5.08 6.60
CA ALA A 79 44.07 6.22 5.70
C ALA A 79 42.79 6.68 4.96
N PRO A 80 42.78 7.90 4.37
CA PRO A 80 41.62 8.41 3.64
C PRO A 80 41.30 7.50 2.45
N ALA A 81 40.35 6.59 2.64
CA ALA A 81 39.80 5.81 1.56
C ALA A 81 39.09 6.78 0.61
N ALA A 82 39.61 6.87 -0.61
CA ALA A 82 39.04 7.63 -1.70
C ALA A 82 37.53 7.37 -1.74
N LYS A 83 36.74 8.46 -1.73
CA LYS A 83 35.29 8.40 -1.88
C LYS A 83 35.01 7.54 -3.12
N PRO A 84 34.25 6.44 -3.01
CA PRO A 84 33.81 5.72 -4.19
C PRO A 84 33.07 6.74 -5.04
N ALA A 85 33.56 6.95 -6.26
CA ALA A 85 32.92 7.83 -7.22
C ALA A 85 31.45 7.44 -7.25
N GLN A 86 30.60 8.36 -6.78
CA GLN A 86 29.18 8.29 -7.08
C GLN A 86 29.13 8.01 -8.58
N GLN A 87 28.46 6.94 -8.98
CA GLN A 87 27.80 6.88 -10.28
C GLN A 87 26.72 7.98 -10.25
N GLY A 88 27.19 9.23 -10.21
CA GLY A 88 26.45 10.44 -10.31
C GLY A 88 26.08 10.54 -11.77
N ILE A 89 24.80 10.72 -12.00
CA ILE A 89 24.16 11.02 -13.28
C ILE A 89 25.17 11.71 -14.22
N SER A 90 25.52 11.04 -15.32
CA SER A 90 26.49 11.55 -16.28
C SER A 90 26.09 12.93 -16.79
N GLY A 91 27.08 13.81 -17.04
CA GLY A 91 26.83 15.18 -17.51
C GLY A 91 26.01 15.23 -18.80
N GLU A 92 26.07 14.20 -19.63
CA GLU A 92 25.23 14.03 -20.83
C GLU A 92 23.74 13.95 -20.51
N VAL A 93 23.35 13.21 -19.47
CA VAL A 93 21.95 13.08 -19.03
C VAL A 93 21.44 14.41 -18.48
N VAL A 94 22.29 15.10 -17.72
CA VAL A 94 21.98 16.45 -17.22
C VAL A 94 21.81 17.43 -18.38
N ALA A 95 22.70 17.39 -19.37
CA ALA A 95 22.62 18.25 -20.56
C ALA A 95 21.35 17.98 -21.38
N ALA A 96 21.01 16.71 -21.61
CA ALA A 96 19.78 16.34 -22.33
C ALA A 96 18.52 16.80 -21.59
N ILE A 97 18.44 16.60 -20.27
CA ILE A 97 17.32 17.10 -19.46
C ILE A 97 17.26 18.64 -19.52
N SER A 98 18.40 19.31 -19.45
CA SER A 98 18.44 20.77 -19.49
C SER A 98 17.98 21.35 -20.84
N ALA A 99 18.39 20.73 -21.95
CA ALA A 99 17.95 21.12 -23.28
C ALA A 99 16.44 20.89 -23.46
N ALA A 100 15.92 19.79 -22.94
CA ALA A 100 14.48 19.51 -22.95
C ALA A 100 13.68 20.55 -22.13
N VAL A 101 14.16 20.90 -20.93
CA VAL A 101 13.51 21.93 -20.08
C VAL A 101 13.55 23.29 -20.77
N TYR A 102 14.68 23.66 -21.36
CA TYR A 102 14.80 24.90 -22.14
C TYR A 102 13.83 24.94 -23.33
N ALA A 103 13.66 23.82 -24.04
CA ALA A 103 12.71 23.72 -25.14
C ALA A 103 11.24 23.80 -24.69
N LEU A 104 10.93 23.37 -23.47
CA LEU A 104 9.56 23.37 -22.94
C LEU A 104 9.17 24.70 -22.25
N GLU A 105 10.08 25.29 -21.50
CA GLU A 105 9.79 26.44 -20.62
C GLU A 105 10.19 27.78 -21.25
N GLY A 106 10.94 27.75 -22.36
CA GLY A 106 11.31 28.93 -23.13
C GLY A 106 12.46 29.74 -22.52
N GLU A 107 12.77 30.87 -23.15
CA GLU A 107 13.92 31.70 -22.77
C GLU A 107 13.77 32.23 -21.33
N GLY A 108 14.63 31.76 -20.42
CA GLY A 108 14.68 32.21 -19.02
C GLY A 108 14.70 31.09 -17.96
N ALA A 109 14.54 29.82 -18.35
CA ALA A 109 14.56 28.71 -17.39
C ALA A 109 15.99 28.41 -16.86
N VAL A 110 16.18 28.55 -15.55
CA VAL A 110 17.46 28.27 -14.86
C VAL A 110 17.30 27.09 -13.89
N ILE A 111 18.06 26.03 -14.16
CA ILE A 111 18.05 24.82 -13.32
C ILE A 111 18.88 25.07 -12.06
N ARG A 112 18.24 25.08 -10.89
CA ARG A 112 18.92 25.35 -9.61
C ARG A 112 19.51 24.12 -8.93
N SER A 113 18.89 22.95 -9.09
CA SER A 113 19.40 21.70 -8.51
C SER A 113 18.82 20.50 -9.24
N ILE A 114 19.61 19.43 -9.35
CA ILE A 114 19.19 18.13 -9.88
C ILE A 114 19.44 17.12 -8.77
N THR A 115 18.36 16.65 -8.15
CA THR A 115 18.44 15.61 -7.13
C THR A 115 17.85 14.33 -7.70
N PRO A 116 18.60 13.21 -7.74
CA PRO A 116 18.00 11.94 -8.10
C PRO A 116 16.84 11.66 -7.15
N LYS A 117 15.66 11.39 -7.70
CA LYS A 117 14.54 10.91 -6.89
C LYS A 117 15.03 9.65 -6.20
N LYS A 118 15.17 9.68 -4.87
CA LYS A 118 15.42 8.48 -4.09
C LYS A 118 14.24 7.55 -4.35
N GLN A 119 14.42 6.60 -5.26
CA GLN A 119 13.58 5.43 -5.34
C GLN A 119 13.90 4.64 -4.07
N SER A 120 13.34 5.07 -2.95
CA SER A 120 13.54 4.39 -1.68
C SER A 120 12.98 2.98 -1.85
N PRO A 121 13.81 1.92 -1.84
CA PRO A 121 13.32 0.55 -1.98
C PRO A 121 12.39 0.18 -0.82
N ILE A 122 12.50 0.93 0.29
CA ILE A 122 11.89 0.65 1.58
C ILE A 122 10.76 1.65 1.90
N GLY A 123 10.66 2.77 1.18
CA GLY A 123 9.88 3.93 1.63
C GLY A 123 8.51 4.19 0.98
N VAL A 124 8.13 3.54 -0.11
CA VAL A 124 6.92 3.99 -0.87
C VAL A 124 6.04 2.86 -1.43
N ARG A 125 6.49 1.60 -1.45
CA ARG A 125 5.70 0.50 -2.02
C ARG A 125 5.12 -0.34 -0.89
N ASN A 126 3.79 -0.48 -0.86
CA ASN A 126 3.11 -1.43 0.03
C ASN A 126 3.77 -2.81 -0.11
N PRO A 127 3.93 -3.63 0.94
CA PRO A 127 4.65 -4.91 0.88
C PRO A 127 4.19 -5.84 -0.26
N TRP A 128 2.91 -5.75 -0.66
CA TRP A 128 2.36 -6.48 -1.81
C TRP A 128 2.93 -6.05 -3.16
N ALA A 129 3.25 -4.77 -3.33
CA ALA A 129 3.85 -4.28 -4.56
C ALA A 129 5.31 -4.75 -4.72
N GLN A 130 6.02 -5.02 -3.62
CA GLN A 130 7.34 -5.67 -3.68
C GLN A 130 7.19 -7.17 -3.96
N ALA A 131 6.26 -7.85 -3.30
CA ALA A 131 5.98 -9.27 -3.55
C ALA A 131 5.61 -9.56 -5.01
N ALA A 132 4.78 -8.71 -5.62
CA ALA A 132 4.40 -8.85 -7.03
C ALA A 132 5.59 -8.68 -7.99
N VAL A 133 6.55 -7.80 -7.68
CA VAL A 133 7.75 -7.65 -8.50
C VAL A 133 8.62 -8.88 -8.39
N ILE A 134 8.84 -9.38 -7.17
CA ILE A 134 9.66 -10.57 -6.91
C ILE A 134 9.10 -11.80 -7.64
N GLU A 135 7.79 -12.00 -7.63
CA GLU A 135 7.15 -13.12 -8.34
C GLU A 135 7.19 -12.97 -9.88
N ASN A 136 7.07 -11.75 -10.40
CA ASN A 136 7.13 -11.50 -11.86
C ASN A 136 8.54 -11.55 -12.44
N THR A 137 9.57 -11.33 -11.62
CA THR A 137 10.96 -11.30 -12.08
C THR A 137 11.75 -12.53 -11.69
N ARG A 138 11.12 -13.55 -11.09
CA ARG A 138 11.80 -14.82 -10.86
C ARG A 138 12.07 -15.51 -12.20
N PRO A 139 13.29 -16.03 -12.42
CA PRO A 139 13.59 -16.82 -13.60
C PRO A 139 12.81 -18.14 -13.56
N PHE A 140 12.46 -18.64 -14.75
CA PHE A 140 11.81 -19.94 -14.96
C PHE A 140 12.81 -21.10 -14.91
#